data_AF-A0A5K1J378-F1
#
_entry.id   AF-A0A5K1J378-F1
#
_cell.length_a   1.000
_cell.length_b   1.000
_cell.length_c   1.000
_cell.angle_alpha   90.00
_cell.angle_beta   90.00
_cell.angle_gamma   90.00
#
_symmetry.space_group_name_H-M   'P 1'
#
loop_
_entity.id
_entity.type
_entity.pdbx_description
1 polymer ?
#
loop_
_entity_poly.entity_id
_entity_poly.type
_entity_poly.pdbx_seq_one_letter_code
_entity_poly.pdbx_strand_id
1 'polypeptide(L)'
;MVIKTILIFLIALLGYSEWLTGTSYLQRPIVLGPLVGLVMGDMVTGTIMGATMELAMVGAISVGAYNPPDTISGTILGVSLAMQAGADASAALTLGIPIARSSWRSIPPWASR
;
A
#
# COMPACT_ATOMS: atom_id res chain seq x y z
N MET A 1 -11.56 -11.68 13.45
CA MET A 1 -11.21 -11.88 12.02
C MET A 1 -12.05 -10.98 11.11
N VAL A 2 -13.39 -11.02 11.15
CA VAL A 2 -14.24 -10.18 10.27
C VAL A 2 -14.11 -8.66 10.52
N ILE A 3 -14.11 -8.22 11.79
CA ILE A 3 -14.01 -6.80 12.14
C ILE A 3 -12.71 -6.15 11.64
N LYS A 4 -11.56 -6.83 11.76
CA LYS A 4 -10.27 -6.32 11.25
C LYS A 4 -10.31 -6.15 9.74
N THR A 5 -10.90 -7.10 9.01
CA THR A 5 -11.07 -7.03 7.55
C THR A 5 -11.94 -5.85 7.13
N ILE A 6 -13.06 -5.60 7.83
CA ILE A 6 -13.92 -4.44 7.54
C ILE A 6 -13.16 -3.13 7.78
N LEU A 7 -12.40 -3.03 8.87
CA LEU A 7 -11.60 -1.83 9.16
C LEU A 7 -10.50 -1.61 8.11
N ILE A 8 -9.82 -2.67 7.67
CA ILE A 8 -8.83 -2.60 6.59
C ILE A 8 -9.48 -2.17 5.27
N PHE A 9 -10.68 -2.68 4.97
CA PHE A 9 -11.44 -2.26 3.79
C PHE A 9 -11.79 -0.77 3.85
N LEU A 10 -12.19 -0.24 5.01
CA LEU A 10 -12.44 1.19 5.19
C LEU A 10 -11.16 2.02 5.01
N ILE A 11 -10.01 1.54 5.49
CA ILE A 11 -8.71 2.20 5.25
C ILE A 11 -8.39 2.23 3.75
N ALA A 12 -8.65 1.14 3.02
CA ALA A 12 -8.45 1.10 1.57
C ALA A 12 -9.37 2.11 0.86
N LEU A 13 -10.64 2.18 1.25
CA LEU A 13 -11.59 3.16 0.72
C LEU A 13 -11.12 4.60 0.97
N LEU A 14 -10.58 4.89 2.16
CA LEU A 14 -9.99 6.18 2.47
C LEU A 14 -8.77 6.47 1.59
N GLY A 15 -7.87 5.50 1.39
CA GLY A 15 -6.71 5.64 0.51
C GLY A 15 -7.10 5.98 -0.94
N TYR A 16 -8.12 5.32 -1.50
CA TYR A 16 -8.59 5.60 -2.86
C TYR A 16 -9.43 6.89 -2.97
N SER A 17 -9.93 7.42 -1.85
CA SER A 17 -10.77 8.63 -1.82
C SER A 17 -9.99 9.93 -2.04
N GLU A 18 -8.70 9.89 -2.37
CA GLU A 18 -7.87 11.09 -2.54
C GLU A 18 -8.40 12.08 -3.60
N TRP A 19 -9.04 11.57 -4.65
CA TRP A 19 -9.70 12.39 -5.67
C TRP A 19 -10.87 13.20 -5.11
N LEU A 20 -11.49 12.74 -4.02
CA LEU A 20 -12.58 13.42 -3.32
C LEU A 20 -12.04 14.41 -2.28
N THR A 21 -10.91 14.12 -1.64
CA THR A 21 -10.36 14.93 -0.54
C THR A 21 -9.41 16.04 -0.99
N GLY A 22 -9.15 16.16 -2.30
CA GLY A 22 -8.31 17.22 -2.87
C GLY A 22 -6.81 16.98 -2.60
N THR A 23 -6.25 15.92 -3.20
CA THR A 23 -4.81 15.59 -3.18
C THR A 23 -4.18 15.68 -1.80
N SER A 24 -4.77 14.96 -0.84
CA SER A 24 -4.34 14.96 0.55
C SER A 24 -3.14 14.03 0.83
N TYR A 25 -2.63 13.32 -0.18
CA TYR A 25 -1.54 12.35 -0.04
C TYR A 25 -1.82 11.21 0.97
N LEU A 26 -3.09 10.92 1.25
CA LEU A 26 -3.49 9.81 2.13
C LEU A 26 -3.17 8.44 1.53
N GLN A 27 -3.01 8.36 0.21
CA GLN A 27 -2.61 7.14 -0.49
C GLN A 27 -1.17 6.69 -0.22
N ARG A 28 -0.36 7.53 0.46
CA ARG A 28 1.05 7.23 0.68
C ARG A 28 1.23 6.08 1.69
N PRO A 29 2.12 5.12 1.42
CA PRO A 29 2.45 4.04 2.34
C PRO A 29 2.77 4.47 3.78
N ILE A 30 3.39 5.64 3.97
CA ILE A 30 3.71 6.19 5.29
C ILE A 30 2.47 6.53 6.13
N VAL A 31 1.32 6.79 5.50
CA VAL A 31 0.04 7.04 6.19
C VAL A 31 -0.73 5.73 6.33
N LEU A 32 -0.78 4.92 5.28
CA LEU A 32 -1.55 3.67 5.27
C LEU A 32 -0.96 2.59 6.17
N GLY A 33 0.37 2.45 6.26
CA GLY A 33 1.05 1.46 7.09
C GLY A 33 0.73 1.58 8.58
N PRO A 34 0.87 2.78 9.21
CA PRO A 34 0.45 3.00 10.59
C PRO A 34 -1.04 2.72 10.83
N LEU A 35 -1.93 3.08 9.90
CA LEU A 35 -3.36 2.81 10.01
C LEU A 35 -3.65 1.31 10.01
N VAL A 36 -2.97 0.54 9.15
CA VAL A 36 -3.08 -0.93 9.13
C VAL A 36 -2.49 -1.53 10.41
N GLY A 37 -1.36 -1.00 10.90
CA GLY A 37 -0.75 -1.40 12.17
C GLY A 37 -1.68 -1.19 13.38
N LEU A 38 -2.38 -0.05 13.41
CA LEU A 38 -3.39 0.25 14.43
C LEU A 38 -4.51 -0.80 14.45
N VAL A 39 -5.01 -1.20 13.27
CA VAL A 39 -6.05 -2.25 13.17
C VAL A 39 -5.51 -3.64 13.54
N MET A 40 -4.24 -3.90 13.23
CA MET A 40 -3.59 -5.17 13.58
C MET A 40 -3.29 -5.29 15.08
N GLY A 41 -3.08 -4.16 15.77
CA GLY A 41 -2.82 -4.07 17.21
C GLY A 41 -1.38 -3.69 17.56
N ASP A 42 -0.53 -3.44 16.56
CA ASP A 42 0.86 -2.99 16.73
C ASP A 42 1.17 -1.87 15.74
N MET A 43 1.08 -0.64 16.23
CA MET A 43 1.33 0.56 15.47
C MET A 43 2.81 0.72 15.11
N VAL A 44 3.73 0.28 15.97
CA VAL A 44 5.18 0.46 15.75
C VAL A 44 5.62 -0.40 14.58
N THR A 45 5.27 -1.69 14.61
CA THR A 45 5.58 -2.62 13.53
C THR A 45 4.92 -2.17 12.22
N GLY A 46 3.64 -1.78 12.25
CA GLY A 46 2.95 -1.26 11.05
C GLY A 46 3.54 0.03 10.49
N THR A 47 4.05 0.92 11.34
CA THR A 47 4.73 2.15 10.92
C THR A 47 6.07 1.85 10.27
N ILE A 48 6.86 0.94 10.85
CA ILE A 48 8.14 0.51 10.28
C ILE A 48 7.91 -0.14 8.91
N MET A 49 6.95 -1.06 8.80
CA MET A 49 6.60 -1.69 7.52
C MET A 49 6.03 -0.71 6.49
N GLY A 50 5.24 0.28 6.93
CA GLY A 50 4.77 1.37 6.07
C GLY A 50 5.90 2.25 5.55
N ALA A 51 6.85 2.60 6.41
CA ALA A 51 8.03 3.38 6.04
C ALA A 51 8.95 2.62 5.07
N THR A 52 9.12 1.30 5.23
CA THR A 52 9.89 0.51 4.27
C THR A 52 9.21 0.43 2.90
N MET A 53 7.88 0.29 2.87
CA MET A 53 7.10 0.37 1.63
C MET A 53 7.19 1.75 0.98
N GLU A 54 7.15 2.82 1.78
CA GLU A 54 7.32 4.20 1.32
C GLU A 54 8.68 4.39 0.65
N LEU A 55 9.76 3.93 1.28
CA LEU A 55 11.11 4.02 0.74
C LEU A 55 11.27 3.25 -0.57
N ALA A 56 10.66 2.06 -0.67
CA ALA A 56 10.71 1.27 -1.90
C ALA A 56 9.89 1.87 -3.05
N MET A 57 8.88 2.68 -2.74
CA MET A 57 7.96 3.26 -3.72
C MET A 57 8.09 4.79 -3.80
N VAL A 58 9.17 5.36 -3.25
CA VAL A 58 9.37 6.82 -3.21
C VAL A 58 9.44 7.43 -4.61
N GLY A 59 10.01 6.70 -5.57
CA GLY A 59 10.10 7.09 -6.98
C GLY A 59 8.91 6.66 -7.86
N ALA A 60 7.89 6.04 -7.28
CA ALA A 60 6.70 5.61 -8.01
C ALA A 60 5.74 6.80 -8.23
N ILE A 61 6.16 7.74 -9.08
CA ILE A 61 5.37 8.92 -9.46
C ILE A 61 4.94 8.83 -10.93
N SER A 62 3.73 9.28 -11.22
CA SER A 62 3.19 9.34 -12.58
C SER A 62 3.88 10.47 -13.36
N VAL A 63 4.49 10.16 -14.51
CA VAL A 63 5.15 11.14 -15.38
C VAL A 63 4.72 10.90 -16.83
N GLY A 64 4.04 11.89 -17.45
CA GLY A 64 3.47 11.72 -18.78
C GLY A 64 2.39 10.64 -18.81
N ALA A 65 2.52 9.65 -19.70
CA ALA A 65 1.60 8.51 -19.81
C ALA A 65 1.99 7.30 -18.92
N TYR A 66 3.02 7.44 -18.09
CA TYR A 66 3.44 6.37 -17.18
C TYR A 66 2.50 6.28 -15.98
N ASN A 67 1.85 5.12 -15.79
CA ASN A 67 1.08 4.82 -14.60
C ASN A 67 1.98 4.11 -13.57
N PRO A 68 2.23 4.69 -12.39
CA PRO A 68 3.07 4.08 -11.37
C PRO A 68 2.39 2.86 -10.73
N PRO A 69 3.17 1.97 -10.07
CA PRO A 69 2.62 0.89 -9.25
C PRO A 69 1.63 1.41 -8.20
N ASP A 70 0.57 0.64 -7.94
CA ASP A 70 -0.45 1.02 -6.95
C ASP A 70 0.09 0.85 -5.53
N THR A 71 0.48 1.98 -4.93
CA THR A 71 0.97 2.07 -3.55
C THR A 71 -0.08 1.73 -2.51
N ILE A 72 -1.38 1.92 -2.78
CA ILE A 72 -2.45 1.72 -1.80
C ILE A 72 -2.64 0.23 -1.53
N SER A 73 -2.96 -0.53 -2.58
CA SER A 73 -3.20 -1.97 -2.46
C SER A 73 -1.94 -2.72 -2.05
N GLY A 74 -0.78 -2.34 -2.59
CA GLY A 74 0.51 -2.92 -2.24
C GLY A 74 0.85 -2.76 -0.76
N THR A 75 0.65 -1.57 -0.19
CA THR A 75 0.96 -1.32 1.22
C THR A 75 -0.05 -1.99 2.13
N ILE A 76 -1.35 -1.83 1.87
CA ILE A 76 -2.39 -2.35 2.77
C ILE A 76 -2.32 -3.88 2.84
N LEU A 77 -2.21 -4.55 1.70
CA LEU A 77 -2.13 -6.02 1.65
C LEU A 77 -0.76 -6.53 2.07
N GLY A 78 0.33 -5.89 1.63
CA GLY A 78 1.69 -6.27 2.02
C GLY A 78 1.93 -6.20 3.53
N VAL A 79 1.55 -5.08 4.16
CA VAL A 79 1.70 -4.88 5.61
C VAL A 79 0.75 -5.78 6.39
N SER A 80 -0.53 -5.87 6.01
CA SER A 80 -1.50 -6.70 6.73
C SER A 80 -1.19 -8.19 6.67
N LEU A 81 -0.66 -8.70 5.55
CA LEU A 81 -0.24 -10.10 5.41
C LEU A 81 1.07 -10.37 6.16
N ALA A 82 2.05 -9.48 6.07
CA ALA A 82 3.31 -9.62 6.80
C ALA A 82 3.09 -9.61 8.33
N MET A 83 2.22 -8.73 8.84
CA MET A 83 1.87 -8.70 10.26
C MET A 83 1.09 -9.94 10.70
N GLN A 84 0.17 -10.46 9.88
CA GLN A 84 -0.53 -11.71 10.19
C GLN A 84 0.42 -12.92 10.22
N ALA A 85 1.45 -12.92 9.37
CA ALA A 85 2.49 -13.94 9.36
C ALA A 85 3.50 -13.80 10.51
N GLY A 86 3.45 -12.71 11.29
CA GLY A 86 4.48 -12.41 12.31
C GLY A 86 5.86 -12.20 11.71
N ALA A 87 5.93 -11.76 10.46
CA ALA A 87 7.17 -11.60 9.71
C ALA A 87 7.75 -10.18 9.85
N ASP A 88 8.97 -9.98 9.34
CA ASP A 88 9.66 -8.69 9.40
C ASP A 88 9.21 -7.72 8.29
N ALA A 89 9.80 -6.53 8.27
CA ALA A 89 9.50 -5.51 7.27
C ALA A 89 9.94 -5.89 5.83
N SER A 90 10.89 -6.81 5.67
CA SER A 90 11.28 -7.33 4.34
C SER A 90 10.18 -8.23 3.74
N ALA A 91 9.42 -8.93 4.57
CA ALA A 91 8.26 -9.71 4.12
C ALA A 91 7.16 -8.81 3.55
N ALA A 92 6.94 -7.64 4.17
CA ALA A 92 5.97 -6.66 3.65
C ALA A 92 6.33 -6.18 2.23
N LEU A 93 7.62 -5.95 1.96
CA LEU A 93 8.11 -5.62 0.61
C LEU A 93 7.93 -6.77 -0.38
N THR A 94 8.31 -7.97 0.06
CA THR A 94 8.26 -9.19 -0.77
C THR A 94 6.84 -9.51 -1.22
N LEU A 95 5.85 -9.30 -0.33
CA LEU A 95 4.44 -9.50 -0.62
C LEU A 95 3.80 -8.28 -1.31
N GLY A 96 4.13 -7.07 -0.88
CA GLY A 96 3.50 -5.82 -1.32
C GLY A 96 3.89 -5.40 -2.74
N ILE A 97 5.15 -5.57 -3.14
CA ILE A 97 5.64 -5.13 -4.46
C ILE A 97 4.94 -5.88 -5.63
N PRO A 98 4.79 -7.22 -5.60
CA PRO A 98 4.04 -7.93 -6.64
C PRO A 98 2.56 -7.50 -6.71
N ILE A 99 1.93 -7.26 -5.56
CA ILE A 99 0.54 -6.80 -5.48
C ILE A 99 0.39 -5.41 -6.09
N ALA A 100 1.27 -4.48 -5.72
CA ALA A 100 1.31 -3.13 -6.28
C ALA A 100 1.51 -3.12 -7.81
N ARG A 101 2.27 -4.08 -8.35
CA ARG A 101 2.48 -4.22 -9.79
C ARG A 101 1.37 -5.00 -10.49
N SER A 102 0.55 -5.78 -9.78
CA SER A 102 -0.52 -6.54 -10.39
C SER A 102 -1.63 -5.65 -10.97
N SER A 103 -1.85 -4.48 -10.36
CA SER A 103 -2.76 -3.45 -10.87
C SER A 103 -2.27 -2.77 -12.17
N TRP A 104 -0.99 -2.91 -12.51
CA TRP A 104 -0.37 -2.32 -13.71
C TRP A 104 -0.69 -3.08 -15.01
N ARG A 105 -1.21 -4.32 -14.93
CA ARG A 105 -1.45 -5.20 -16.10
C ARG A 105 -2.51 -4.71 -17.10
N SER A 106 -3.17 -3.58 -16.85
CA SER A 106 -4.12 -2.98 -17.79
C SER A 106 -3.46 -2.22 -18.95
N ILE A 107 -2.15 -1.96 -18.91
CA ILE A 107 -1.45 -1.22 -19.95
C ILE A 107 -0.98 -2.17 -21.07
N PRO A 108 -1.30 -1.90 -22.35
CA PRO A 108 -0.85 -2.71 -23.47
C PRO A 108 0.68 -2.84 -23.53
N PRO A 109 1.23 -4.00 -23.94
CA PRO A 109 2.68 -4.25 -23.99
C PRO A 109 3.49 -3.29 -24.88
N TRP A 110 2.83 -2.51 -25.74
CA TRP A 110 3.48 -1.54 -26.62
C TRP A 110 3.75 -0.20 -25.93
N ALA A 111 3.07 0.12 -24.82
CA ALA A 111 3.24 1.36 -24.07
C ALA A 111 4.29 1.26 -22.94
N SER A 112 4.85 0.06 -22.71
CA SER A 112 5.83 -0.22 -21.66
C SER A 112 7.27 -0.39 -22.19
N ARG A 113 7.56 0.08 -23.41
CA ARG A 113 8.91 0.10 -24.02
C ARG A 113 9.45 1.51 -24.10
#